data_AF-F6UFW3-F1
#
_entry.id   AF-F6UFW3-F1
#
_cell.length_a   1.000
_cell.length_b   1.000
_cell.length_c   1.000
_cell.angle_alpha   90.00
_cell.angle_beta   90.00
_cell.angle_gamma   90.00
#
_symmetry.space_group_name_H-M   'P 1'
#
loop_
_entity.id
_entity.type
_entity.pdbx_description
1 polymer ?
#
loop_
_entity_poly.entity_id
_entity_poly.type
_entity_poly.pdbx_seq_one_letter_code
_entity_poly.pdbx_strand_id
1 'polypeptide(L)'
;MSDMEGLKQIVEESKNGGKYNCIVMDPPWENKSVKRGKKYNWLSFDDIIKMPVPQLTEEGCYVIVWVTNKQRIMNFVKKTLFPMWNIDFQVIWHWVKVTIAGKPLYPFDSLHKKPYETIIIGRYNPKRSHQPKCIENMKELVICSIPCSQHSHKPPLSEILQRYTDLQENSKCLEMFARNLIPGWTSWGNEVLKFQNVSYFEEA
;
A
#
# COMPACT_ATOMS: atom_id res chain seq x y z
N MET A 1 -5.86 -18.46 4.51
CA MET A 1 -5.95 -17.09 5.07
C MET A 1 -4.53 -16.59 5.29
N SER A 2 -4.23 -15.31 5.06
CA SER A 2 -3.02 -14.72 5.63
C SER A 2 -3.03 -14.99 7.12
N ASP A 3 -1.91 -15.43 7.66
CA ASP A 3 -1.83 -15.77 9.07
C ASP A 3 -1.89 -14.47 9.90
N MET A 4 -3.11 -14.11 10.30
CA MET A 4 -3.37 -12.94 11.12
C MET A 4 -2.73 -13.07 12.51
N GLU A 5 -2.24 -14.26 12.90
CA GLU A 5 -1.50 -14.45 14.15
C GLU A 5 -0.18 -13.69 14.13
N GLY A 6 0.51 -13.62 12.99
CA GLY A 6 1.75 -12.83 12.86
C GLY A 6 1.55 -11.33 13.12
N LEU A 7 0.34 -10.80 12.91
CA LEU A 7 0.05 -9.40 13.25
C LEU A 7 -0.03 -9.18 14.77
N LYS A 8 -0.42 -10.18 15.55
CA LYS A 8 -0.45 -10.06 17.02
C LYS A 8 0.95 -9.79 17.57
N GLN A 9 1.95 -10.48 17.03
CA GLN A 9 3.34 -10.27 17.41
C GLN A 9 3.80 -8.85 17.08
N ILE A 10 3.54 -8.37 15.86
CA ILE A 10 3.92 -7.00 15.45
C ILE A 10 3.22 -5.95 16.33
N VAL A 11 1.94 -6.18 16.68
CA VAL A 11 1.22 -5.31 17.61
C VAL A 11 1.90 -5.29 18.98
N GLU A 12 2.28 -6.45 19.52
CA GLU A 12 2.97 -6.53 20.81
C GLU A 12 4.33 -5.83 20.79
N GLU A 13 5.13 -6.09 19.75
CA GLU A 13 6.42 -5.43 19.56
C GLU A 13 6.27 -3.91 19.42
N SER A 14 5.20 -3.43 18.78
CA SER A 14 4.95 -1.99 18.64
C SER A 14 4.63 -1.29 19.97
N LYS A 15 4.15 -2.01 20.99
CA LYS A 15 3.88 -1.44 22.32
C LYS A 15 5.17 -1.03 23.03
N ASN A 16 6.22 -1.82 22.86
CA ASN A 16 7.51 -1.60 23.54
C ASN A 16 8.53 -0.89 22.64
N GLY A 17 8.56 -1.23 21.35
CA GLY A 17 9.51 -0.72 20.36
C GLY A 17 9.00 0.50 19.57
N GLY A 18 7.86 1.07 19.95
CA GLY A 18 7.25 2.21 19.27
C GLY A 18 6.37 1.84 18.07
N LYS A 19 5.44 2.73 17.76
CA LYS A 19 4.51 2.60 16.63
C LYS A 19 5.14 3.07 15.32
N TYR A 20 4.47 2.81 14.20
CA TYR A 20 4.95 3.18 12.87
C TYR A 20 4.53 4.59 12.49
N ASN A 21 5.45 5.32 11.84
CA ASN A 21 5.20 6.62 11.21
C ASN A 21 4.58 6.46 9.81
N CYS A 22 4.77 5.29 9.18
CA CYS A 22 4.29 4.99 7.83
C CYS A 22 3.92 3.52 7.68
N ILE A 23 2.77 3.25 7.07
CA ILE A 23 2.33 1.90 6.70
C ILE A 23 1.95 1.88 5.23
N VAL A 24 2.62 1.05 4.44
CA VAL A 24 2.29 0.77 3.04
C VAL A 24 1.63 -0.60 2.93
N MET A 25 0.55 -0.70 2.17
CA MET A 25 -0.23 -1.93 2.02
C MET A 25 -0.57 -2.20 0.56
N ASP A 26 -0.36 -3.44 0.09
CA ASP A 26 -0.93 -3.96 -1.17
C ASP A 26 -1.84 -5.17 -0.90
N PRO A 27 -3.06 -4.95 -0.36
CA PRO A 27 -3.94 -6.05 0.00
C PRO A 27 -4.28 -6.94 -1.20
N PRO A 28 -4.44 -8.26 -1.02
CA PRO A 28 -4.86 -9.17 -2.08
C PRO A 28 -6.36 -8.99 -2.37
N TRP A 29 -6.69 -7.89 -3.06
CA TRP A 29 -8.06 -7.52 -3.43
C TRP A 29 -8.75 -8.62 -4.24
N GLU A 30 -10.05 -8.79 -4.04
CA GLU A 30 -10.83 -9.75 -4.82
C GLU A 30 -10.74 -9.46 -6.33
N ASN A 31 -10.30 -10.47 -7.09
CA ASN A 31 -10.29 -10.39 -8.54
C ASN A 31 -10.93 -11.63 -9.19
N LYS A 32 -11.70 -11.39 -10.27
CA LYS A 32 -12.41 -12.44 -11.01
C LYS A 32 -11.45 -13.49 -11.60
N SER A 33 -10.19 -13.11 -11.88
CA SER A 33 -9.13 -14.03 -12.33
C SER A 33 -8.65 -14.98 -11.24
N VAL A 34 -8.61 -14.53 -9.98
CA VAL A 34 -8.16 -15.33 -8.83
C VAL A 34 -9.17 -16.44 -8.50
N LYS A 35 -10.46 -16.25 -8.82
CA LYS A 35 -11.48 -17.31 -8.69
C LYS A 35 -11.20 -18.57 -9.52
N ARG A 36 -10.41 -18.48 -10.60
CA ARG A 36 -10.13 -19.62 -11.49
C ARG A 36 -8.84 -20.37 -11.18
N GLY A 37 -7.90 -19.74 -10.47
CA GLY A 37 -6.64 -20.36 -10.07
C GLY A 37 -6.51 -20.30 -8.56
N LYS A 38 -6.67 -21.44 -7.88
CA LYS A 38 -6.61 -21.65 -6.42
C LYS A 38 -5.30 -21.21 -5.71
N LYS A 39 -4.47 -20.37 -6.34
CA LYS A 39 -3.11 -20.00 -5.91
C LYS A 39 -3.03 -18.84 -4.92
N TYR A 40 -4.07 -18.01 -4.76
CA TYR A 40 -4.09 -16.94 -3.75
C TYR A 40 -5.46 -16.81 -3.10
N ASN A 41 -5.49 -16.85 -1.76
CA ASN A 41 -6.66 -16.46 -0.98
C ASN A 41 -6.74 -14.93 -1.01
N TRP A 42 -7.77 -14.36 -1.63
CA TRP A 42 -8.07 -12.93 -1.50
C TRP A 42 -8.59 -12.63 -0.09
N LEU A 43 -8.49 -11.37 0.34
CA LEU A 43 -9.12 -10.92 1.57
C LEU A 43 -10.50 -10.33 1.29
N SER A 44 -11.46 -10.65 2.15
CA SER A 44 -12.74 -9.96 2.17
C SER A 44 -12.57 -8.54 2.72
N PHE A 45 -13.53 -7.66 2.44
CA PHE A 45 -13.52 -6.32 3.02
C PHE A 45 -13.58 -6.35 4.56
N ASP A 46 -14.30 -7.30 5.13
CA ASP A 46 -14.42 -7.46 6.58
C ASP A 46 -13.09 -7.91 7.20
N ASP A 47 -12.35 -8.81 6.54
CA ASP A 47 -11.01 -9.22 7.00
C ASP A 47 -10.04 -8.05 6.98
N ILE A 48 -10.10 -7.21 5.94
CA ILE A 48 -9.26 -6.01 5.84
C ILE A 48 -9.61 -5.04 6.97
N ILE A 49 -10.88 -4.74 7.24
CA ILE A 49 -11.28 -3.83 8.34
C ILE A 49 -10.75 -4.32 9.69
N LYS A 50 -10.75 -5.64 9.93
CA LYS A 50 -10.29 -6.25 11.18
C LYS A 50 -8.77 -6.18 11.40
N MET A 51 -7.98 -5.78 10.40
CA MET A 51 -6.54 -5.63 10.60
C MET A 51 -6.24 -4.55 11.65
N PRO A 52 -5.25 -4.77 12.53
CA PRO A 52 -4.98 -3.88 13.68
C PRO A 52 -4.19 -2.62 13.28
N VAL A 53 -4.41 -2.08 12.08
CA VAL A 53 -3.69 -0.89 11.58
C VAL A 53 -3.75 0.28 12.58
N PRO A 54 -4.91 0.66 13.15
CA PRO A 54 -4.96 1.73 14.16
C PRO A 54 -4.11 1.50 15.42
N GLN A 55 -3.85 0.23 15.77
CA GLN A 55 -3.04 -0.11 16.94
C GLN A 55 -1.55 0.08 16.64
N LEU A 56 -1.16 -0.09 15.37
CA LEU A 56 0.21 0.02 14.86
C LEU A 56 0.61 1.45 14.51
N THR A 57 -0.34 2.37 14.36
CA THR A 57 -0.09 3.75 13.93
C THR A 57 0.04 4.72 15.11
N GLU A 58 0.99 5.65 15.03
CA GLU A 58 1.01 6.87 15.84
C GLU A 58 0.18 8.02 15.22
N GLU A 59 -0.14 9.06 16.00
CA GLU A 59 -0.79 10.28 15.49
C GLU A 59 0.03 10.88 14.34
N GLY A 60 -0.61 11.14 13.20
CA GLY A 60 0.07 11.66 12.01
C GLY A 60 0.67 10.59 11.10
N CYS A 61 0.61 9.30 11.45
CA CYS A 61 1.12 8.20 10.61
C CYS A 61 0.49 8.20 9.23
N TYR A 62 1.31 8.04 8.19
CA TYR A 62 0.80 7.82 6.83
C TYR A 62 0.32 6.39 6.64
N VAL A 63 -0.85 6.23 6.02
CA VAL A 63 -1.36 4.93 5.60
C VAL A 63 -1.60 4.97 4.10
N ILE A 64 -0.82 4.18 3.38
CA ILE A 64 -0.75 4.14 1.92
C ILE A 64 -1.29 2.80 1.45
N VAL A 65 -2.34 2.83 0.63
CA VAL A 65 -3.01 1.62 0.16
C VAL A 65 -2.99 1.57 -1.35
N TRP A 66 -2.30 0.57 -1.91
CA TRP A 66 -2.42 0.21 -3.31
C TRP A 66 -3.82 -0.35 -3.57
N VAL A 67 -4.47 0.15 -4.62
CA VAL A 67 -5.82 -0.28 -5.02
C VAL A 67 -5.89 -0.55 -6.51
N THR A 68 -6.79 -1.46 -6.88
CA THR A 68 -7.19 -1.61 -8.29
C THR A 68 -8.03 -0.42 -8.73
N ASN A 69 -8.07 -0.13 -10.03
CA ASN A 69 -8.92 0.93 -10.63
C ASN A 69 -10.44 0.65 -10.57
N LYS A 70 -10.89 -0.35 -9.80
CA LYS A 70 -12.31 -0.63 -9.59
C LYS A 70 -12.87 0.38 -8.59
N GLN A 71 -13.87 1.15 -9.01
CA GLN A 71 -14.53 2.16 -8.17
C GLN A 71 -15.04 1.60 -6.84
N ARG A 72 -15.50 0.34 -6.80
CA ARG A 72 -15.90 -0.35 -5.57
C ARG A 72 -14.79 -0.39 -4.52
N ILE A 73 -13.55 -0.71 -4.91
CA ILE A 73 -12.41 -0.80 -3.99
C ILE A 73 -11.97 0.61 -3.58
N MET A 74 -11.89 1.55 -4.53
CA MET A 74 -11.54 2.94 -4.22
C MET A 74 -12.55 3.57 -3.23
N ASN A 75 -13.84 3.36 -3.46
CA ASN A 75 -14.91 3.83 -2.56
C ASN A 75 -14.83 3.15 -1.19
N PHE A 76 -14.59 1.84 -1.14
CA PHE A 76 -14.41 1.12 0.11
C PHE A 76 -13.26 1.71 0.93
N VAL A 77 -12.09 1.92 0.34
CA VAL A 77 -10.94 2.49 1.05
C VAL A 77 -11.25 3.89 1.58
N LYS A 78 -11.75 4.79 0.72
CA LYS A 78 -12.00 6.20 1.08
C LYS A 78 -13.17 6.42 2.03
N LYS A 79 -14.27 5.70 1.82
CA LYS A 79 -15.56 5.95 2.49
C LYS A 79 -15.87 4.98 3.61
N THR A 80 -15.13 3.87 3.71
CA THR A 80 -15.38 2.85 4.74
C THR A 80 -14.12 2.57 5.54
N LEU A 81 -13.05 2.07 4.90
CA LEU A 81 -11.84 1.61 5.61
C LEU A 81 -11.16 2.75 6.37
N PHE A 82 -10.87 3.85 5.69
CA PHE A 82 -10.21 5.01 6.30
C PHE A 82 -11.02 5.61 7.47
N PRO A 83 -12.35 5.85 7.32
CA PRO A 83 -13.20 6.21 8.45
C PRO A 83 -13.15 5.23 9.63
N MET A 84 -13.27 3.92 9.36
CA MET A 84 -13.24 2.89 10.42
C MET A 84 -11.90 2.84 11.17
N TRP A 85 -10.82 3.24 10.53
CA TRP A 85 -9.48 3.30 11.11
C TRP A 85 -9.09 4.68 11.64
N ASN A 86 -10.00 5.66 11.66
CA ASN A 86 -9.70 7.05 12.01
C ASN A 86 -8.56 7.66 11.16
N ILE A 87 -8.54 7.33 9.87
CA ILE A 87 -7.59 7.87 8.89
C ILE A 87 -8.28 8.94 8.06
N ASP A 88 -7.71 10.13 8.04
CA ASP A 88 -8.15 11.22 7.19
C ASP A 88 -7.56 11.05 5.79
N PHE A 89 -8.42 10.94 4.77
CA PHE A 89 -7.99 10.88 3.38
C PHE A 89 -7.21 12.15 3.01
N GLN A 90 -6.04 11.99 2.38
CA GLN A 90 -5.19 13.10 1.97
C GLN A 90 -5.19 13.26 0.44
N VAL A 91 -4.73 12.24 -0.29
CA VAL A 91 -4.47 12.36 -1.73
C VAL A 91 -4.56 11.01 -2.45
N ILE A 92 -4.68 11.07 -3.78
CA ILE A 92 -4.53 9.92 -4.67
C ILE A 92 -3.30 10.11 -5.54
N TRP A 93 -2.44 9.10 -5.59
CA TRP A 93 -1.34 9.02 -6.55
C TRP A 93 -1.58 7.91 -7.57
N HIS A 94 -0.87 8.00 -8.69
CA HIS A 94 -0.92 7.00 -9.75
C HIS A 94 0.48 6.50 -10.09
N TRP A 95 0.64 5.19 -10.22
CA TRP A 95 1.81 4.59 -10.84
C TRP A 95 1.49 4.22 -12.28
N VAL A 96 2.00 4.99 -13.24
CA VAL A 96 1.88 4.77 -14.68
C VAL A 96 3.02 3.87 -15.16
N LYS A 97 2.65 2.81 -15.86
CA LYS A 97 3.53 1.81 -16.44
C LYS A 97 3.81 2.16 -17.89
N VAL A 98 5.08 2.34 -18.20
CA VAL A 98 5.55 2.69 -19.54
C VAL A 98 6.48 1.63 -20.12
N THR A 99 6.64 1.63 -21.44
CA THR A 99 7.66 0.88 -22.16
C THR A 99 9.03 1.53 -21.96
N ILE A 100 10.11 0.86 -22.41
CA ILE A 100 11.46 1.43 -22.48
C ILE A 100 11.53 2.72 -23.31
N ALA A 101 10.59 2.92 -24.24
CA ALA A 101 10.47 4.12 -25.05
C ALA A 101 9.60 5.21 -24.39
N GLY A 102 9.23 5.05 -23.11
CA GLY A 102 8.40 5.99 -22.36
C GLY A 102 6.92 6.02 -22.75
N LYS A 103 6.45 5.07 -23.58
CA LYS A 103 5.05 5.01 -24.00
C LYS A 103 4.20 4.21 -23.01
N PRO A 104 2.96 4.62 -22.67
CA PRO A 104 2.08 3.84 -21.80
C PRO A 104 1.91 2.40 -22.33
N LEU A 105 1.91 1.40 -21.44
CA LEU A 105 1.72 -0.01 -21.84
C LEU A 105 0.34 -0.28 -22.45
N TYR A 106 -0.66 0.51 -22.07
CA TYR A 106 -2.02 0.45 -22.58
C TYR A 106 -2.55 1.89 -22.79
N PRO A 107 -3.48 2.11 -23.72
CA PRO A 107 -4.17 3.39 -23.83
C PRO A 107 -4.92 3.74 -22.53
N PHE A 108 -4.91 5.01 -22.14
CA PHE A 108 -5.58 5.48 -20.92
C PHE A 108 -7.10 5.34 -20.98
N ASP A 109 -7.68 5.42 -22.17
CA ASP A 109 -9.11 5.27 -22.47
C ASP A 109 -9.54 3.79 -22.61
N SER A 110 -8.62 2.83 -22.52
CA SER A 110 -8.96 1.41 -22.60
C SER A 110 -10.01 1.00 -21.56
N LEU A 111 -11.04 0.26 -22.00
CA LEU A 111 -12.14 -0.22 -21.17
C LEU A 111 -11.73 -1.35 -20.20
N HIS A 112 -10.66 -2.09 -20.51
CA HIS A 112 -10.30 -3.30 -19.78
C HIS A 112 -9.05 -3.16 -18.91
N LYS A 113 -7.95 -2.67 -19.49
CA LYS A 113 -6.66 -2.55 -18.79
C LYS A 113 -6.22 -1.10 -18.84
N LYS A 114 -5.99 -0.51 -17.68
CA LYS A 114 -5.37 0.81 -17.58
C LYS A 114 -3.86 0.66 -17.50
N PRO A 115 -3.08 1.61 -18.04
CA PRO A 115 -1.63 1.61 -17.91
C PRO A 115 -1.17 2.01 -16.51
N TYR A 116 -2.05 2.17 -15.53
CA TYR A 116 -1.68 2.63 -14.20
C TYR A 116 -2.36 1.85 -13.08
N GLU A 117 -1.74 1.90 -11.91
CA GLU A 117 -2.33 1.49 -10.64
C GLU A 117 -2.48 2.70 -9.72
N THR A 118 -3.46 2.65 -8.83
CA THR A 118 -3.81 3.78 -7.97
C THR A 118 -3.31 3.52 -6.55
N ILE A 119 -2.84 4.59 -5.91
CA ILE A 119 -2.43 4.62 -4.51
C ILE A 119 -3.34 5.62 -3.81
N ILE A 120 -3.93 5.22 -2.68
CA ILE A 120 -4.72 6.11 -1.83
C ILE A 120 -3.92 6.36 -0.56
N ILE A 121 -3.68 7.62 -0.24
CA ILE A 121 -2.90 8.04 0.92
C ILE A 121 -3.83 8.70 1.94
N GLY A 122 -3.70 8.29 3.18
CA GLY A 122 -4.38 8.87 4.33
C GLY A 122 -3.40 9.14 5.47
N ARG A 123 -3.85 9.93 6.46
CA ARG A 123 -3.10 10.27 7.67
C ARG A 123 -3.90 9.87 8.90
N TYR A 124 -3.32 9.07 9.80
CA TYR A 124 -4.00 8.64 11.01
C TYR A 124 -4.21 9.81 11.98
N ASN A 125 -5.44 9.97 12.45
CA ASN A 125 -5.86 11.03 13.35
C ASN A 125 -6.73 10.45 14.48
N PRO A 126 -6.16 10.14 15.66
CA PRO A 126 -6.91 9.54 16.76
C PRO A 126 -7.99 10.48 17.32
N LYS A 127 -7.83 11.79 17.11
CA LYS A 127 -8.75 12.85 17.59
C LYS A 127 -9.75 13.27 16.52
N ARG A 128 -9.94 12.48 15.46
CA ARG A 128 -10.86 12.79 14.37
C ARG A 128 -12.23 13.15 14.96
N SER A 129 -12.55 14.44 14.98
CA SER A 129 -13.91 14.89 15.18
C SER A 129 -14.68 14.47 13.93
N HIS A 130 -15.99 14.24 14.04
CA HIS A 130 -16.83 13.87 12.89
C HIS A 130 -16.92 14.99 11.82
N GLN A 131 -16.06 16.02 11.90
CA GLN A 131 -15.91 17.08 10.93
C GLN A 131 -14.63 16.84 10.12
N PRO A 132 -14.71 16.76 8.77
CA PRO A 132 -13.54 16.59 7.93
C PRO A 132 -12.66 17.85 8.04
N LYS A 133 -11.50 17.73 8.69
CA LYS A 133 -10.41 18.70 8.50
C LYS A 133 -9.60 18.24 7.30
N CYS A 134 -9.60 19.03 6.22
CA CYS A 134 -8.54 18.94 5.22
C CYS A 134 -7.24 19.36 5.91
N ILE A 135 -6.40 18.40 6.24
CA ILE A 135 -5.01 18.65 6.61
C ILE A 135 -4.25 18.92 5.29
N GLU A 136 -3.21 19.76 5.38
CA GLU A 136 -2.38 20.30 4.30
C GLU A 136 -2.31 19.43 3.03
N ASN A 137 -2.71 20.02 1.90
CA ASN A 137 -2.86 19.34 0.62
C ASN A 137 -1.52 18.77 0.11
N MET A 138 -1.26 17.50 0.42
CA MET A 138 -0.21 16.72 -0.24
C MET A 138 -0.42 16.81 -1.76
N LYS A 139 0.65 17.01 -2.53
CA LYS A 139 0.58 17.14 -3.99
C LYS A 139 0.09 15.83 -4.61
N GLU A 140 -0.78 15.94 -5.61
CA GLU A 140 -1.08 14.80 -6.49
C GLU A 140 0.15 14.48 -7.32
N LEU A 141 0.56 13.21 -7.31
CA LEU A 141 1.75 12.74 -8.03
C LEU A 141 1.41 11.60 -8.99
N VAL A 142 2.17 11.58 -10.07
CA VAL A 142 2.25 10.48 -11.01
C VAL A 142 3.67 9.92 -10.97
N ILE A 143 3.79 8.66 -10.57
CA ILE A 143 5.03 7.90 -10.60
C ILE A 143 5.07 7.19 -11.96
N CYS A 144 6.12 7.38 -12.75
CA CYS A 144 6.28 6.71 -14.03
C CYS A 144 7.46 5.75 -13.98
N SER A 145 7.26 4.48 -14.31
CA SER A 145 8.37 3.54 -14.45
C SER A 145 8.06 2.40 -15.42
N ILE A 146 9.11 1.73 -15.86
CA ILE A 146 9.01 0.47 -16.60
C ILE A 146 8.71 -0.62 -15.55
N PRO A 147 7.58 -1.35 -15.66
CA PRO A 147 7.28 -2.38 -14.68
C PRO A 147 8.23 -3.56 -14.83
N CYS A 148 8.54 -4.22 -13.72
CA CYS A 148 9.24 -5.50 -13.73
C CYS A 148 8.42 -6.54 -14.51
N SER A 149 9.12 -7.48 -15.17
CA SER A 149 8.49 -8.64 -15.82
C SER A 149 7.75 -9.53 -14.82
N GLN A 150 8.14 -9.50 -13.54
CA GLN A 150 7.51 -10.25 -12.47
C GLN A 150 6.15 -9.65 -12.09
N HIS A 151 5.15 -10.52 -11.99
CA HIS A 151 3.79 -10.11 -11.69
C HIS A 151 3.66 -9.44 -10.32
N SER A 152 2.97 -8.29 -10.32
CA SER A 152 2.65 -7.49 -9.12
C SER A 152 3.87 -7.00 -8.34
N HIS A 153 5.00 -6.77 -9.00
CA HIS A 153 6.14 -6.08 -8.40
C HIS A 153 5.96 -4.57 -8.55
N LYS A 154 5.61 -3.91 -7.44
CA LYS A 154 5.41 -2.45 -7.35
C LYS A 154 6.76 -1.73 -7.22
N PRO A 155 6.89 -0.47 -7.67
CA PRO A 155 8.09 0.31 -7.41
C PRO A 155 8.20 0.60 -5.91
N PRO A 156 9.43 0.64 -5.34
CA PRO A 156 9.62 1.05 -3.96
C PRO A 156 9.15 2.49 -3.79
N LEU A 157 8.44 2.75 -2.69
CA LEU A 157 7.89 4.09 -2.40
C LEU A 157 8.74 4.87 -1.38
N SER A 158 9.78 4.28 -0.78
CA SER A 158 10.55 4.88 0.33
C SER A 158 11.06 6.28 0.01
N GLU A 159 11.86 6.43 -1.05
CA GLU A 159 12.45 7.72 -1.45
C GLU A 159 11.39 8.75 -1.87
N ILE A 160 10.34 8.28 -2.55
CA ILE A 160 9.25 9.16 -3.01
C ILE A 160 8.48 9.68 -1.80
N LEU A 161 8.17 8.82 -0.83
CA LEU A 161 7.48 9.23 0.38
C LEU A 161 8.34 10.24 1.15
N GLN A 162 9.62 9.94 1.43
CA GLN A 162 10.54 10.86 2.11
C GLN A 162 10.67 12.23 1.42
N ARG A 163 10.59 12.28 0.08
CA ARG A 163 10.67 13.54 -0.67
C ARG A 163 9.42 14.41 -0.55
N TYR A 164 8.25 13.81 -0.35
CA TYR A 164 6.96 14.49 -0.42
C TYR A 164 6.15 14.45 0.88
N THR A 165 6.72 13.87 1.95
CA THR A 165 6.18 13.87 3.32
C THR A 165 7.21 14.44 4.30
N ASP A 166 6.85 14.45 5.59
CA ASP A 166 7.76 14.74 6.70
C ASP A 166 8.52 13.49 7.22
N LEU A 167 8.43 12.35 6.52
CA LEU A 167 9.15 11.12 6.90
C LEU A 167 10.67 11.31 6.74
N GLN A 168 11.40 10.87 7.76
CA GLN A 168 12.85 10.91 7.82
C GLN A 168 13.44 9.53 7.52
N GLU A 169 14.76 9.45 7.33
CA GLU A 169 15.45 8.18 7.08
C GLU A 169 15.29 7.17 8.22
N ASN A 170 15.21 7.65 9.47
CA ASN A 170 14.99 6.84 10.66
C ASN A 170 13.50 6.63 11.01
N SER A 171 12.56 7.08 10.18
CA SER A 171 11.14 6.85 10.41
C SER A 171 10.82 5.35 10.36
N LYS A 172 10.11 4.86 11.37
CA LYS A 172 9.69 3.47 11.48
C LYS A 172 8.57 3.19 10.48
N CYS A 173 8.88 2.37 9.47
CA CYS A 173 7.97 2.06 8.38
C CYS A 173 7.61 0.57 8.34
N LEU A 174 6.36 0.28 8.00
CA LEU A 174 5.83 -1.08 7.83
C LEU A 174 5.30 -1.28 6.41
N GLU A 175 5.73 -2.35 5.75
CA GLU A 175 5.11 -2.85 4.53
C GLU A 175 4.26 -4.08 4.85
N MET A 176 2.94 -3.98 4.65
CA MET A 176 1.99 -5.08 4.81
C MET A 176 1.67 -5.72 3.46
N PHE A 177 1.52 -7.04 3.46
CA PHE A 177 1.46 -7.87 2.25
C PHE A 177 2.74 -7.79 1.40
N ALA A 178 3.87 -7.56 2.07
CA ALA A 178 5.17 -7.42 1.45
C ALA A 178 5.57 -8.66 0.65
N ARG A 179 6.29 -8.40 -0.45
CA ARG A 179 6.90 -9.42 -1.32
C ARG A 179 8.40 -9.26 -1.48
N ASN A 180 8.93 -8.18 -0.93
CA ASN A 180 10.31 -7.77 -0.99
C ASN A 180 10.72 -7.24 0.38
N LEU A 181 12.02 -7.27 0.69
CA LEU A 181 12.58 -6.56 1.83
C LEU A 181 13.06 -5.18 1.38
N ILE A 182 12.64 -4.15 2.10
CA ILE A 182 13.11 -2.77 1.93
C ILE A 182 14.01 -2.45 3.13
N PRO A 183 15.27 -2.02 2.93
CA PRO A 183 16.16 -1.66 4.03
C PRO A 183 15.51 -0.65 4.99
N GLY A 184 15.60 -0.91 6.30
CA GLY A 184 15.03 -0.06 7.35
C GLY A 184 13.52 -0.22 7.57
N TRP A 185 12.82 -1.04 6.77
CA TRP A 185 11.38 -1.28 6.92
C TRP A 185 11.11 -2.61 7.60
N THR A 186 10.06 -2.66 8.40
CA THR A 186 9.46 -3.93 8.81
C THR A 186 8.59 -4.45 7.67
N SER A 187 8.73 -5.73 7.31
CA SER A 187 7.94 -6.36 6.25
C SER A 187 7.08 -7.49 6.82
N TRP A 188 5.78 -7.48 6.51
CA TRP A 188 4.84 -8.51 6.91
C TRP A 188 4.04 -9.02 5.73
N GLY A 189 3.90 -10.34 5.61
CA GLY A 189 3.10 -10.98 4.56
C GLY A 189 3.49 -12.44 4.35
N ASN A 190 2.73 -13.14 3.51
CA ASN A 190 2.99 -14.55 3.23
C ASN A 190 4.16 -14.77 2.24
N GLU A 191 4.62 -13.71 1.57
CA GLU A 191 5.57 -13.79 0.46
C GLU A 191 6.78 -12.86 0.64
N VAL A 192 7.11 -12.46 1.87
CA VAL A 192 8.11 -11.41 2.17
C VAL A 192 9.45 -11.62 1.45
N LEU A 193 9.90 -12.87 1.32
CA LEU A 193 11.19 -13.22 0.71
C LEU A 193 11.10 -13.52 -0.80
N LYS A 194 9.95 -13.32 -1.44
CA LYS A 194 9.70 -13.75 -2.83
C LYS A 194 10.65 -13.13 -3.85
N PHE A 195 10.99 -11.85 -3.68
CA PHE A 195 11.89 -11.14 -4.59
C PHE A 195 13.31 -11.00 -4.05
N GLN A 196 13.74 -11.90 -3.15
CA GLN A 196 15.07 -11.89 -2.53
C GLN A 196 16.08 -12.84 -3.20
N ASN A 197 15.76 -13.39 -4.37
CA ASN A 197 16.71 -14.20 -5.13
C ASN A 197 17.75 -13.30 -5.83
N VAL A 198 19.02 -13.71 -5.81
CA VAL A 198 20.15 -12.99 -6.43
C VAL A 198 19.90 -12.72 -7.91
N SER A 199 19.20 -13.61 -8.61
CA SER A 199 18.86 -13.44 -10.03
C SER A 199 18.01 -12.19 -10.34
N TYR A 200 17.39 -11.57 -9.34
CA TYR A 200 16.65 -10.31 -9.50
C TYR A 200 17.53 -9.06 -9.45
N PHE A 201 18.80 -9.20 -9.05
CA PHE A 201 19.76 -8.11 -8.88
C PHE A 201 20.90 -8.15 -9.90
N GLU A 202 21.05 -9.25 -10.62
CA GLU A 202 22.00 -9.40 -11.71
C GLU A 202 21.43 -8.79 -13.00
N GLU A 203 22.25 -8.04 -13.74
CA GLU A 203 21.90 -7.58 -15.08
C GLU A 203 21.81 -8.79 -16.03
N ALA A 204 20.71 -8.88 -16.78
CA ALA A 204 20.48 -9.92 -17.78
C ALA A 204 21.19 -9.62 -19.10
#